data_AF-A0A6A5VNZ6-F1
#
_entry.id   AF-A0A6A5VNZ6-F1
#
_cell.length_a   1.000
_cell.length_b   1.000
_cell.length_c   1.000
_cell.angle_alpha   90.00
_cell.angle_beta   90.00
_cell.angle_gamma   90.00
#
_symmetry.space_group_name_H-M   'P 1'
#
loop_
_entity.id
_entity.type
_entity.pdbx_description
1 polymer ?
#
loop_
_entity_poly.entity_id
_entity_poly.type
_entity_poly.pdbx_seq_one_letter_code
_entity_poly.pdbx_strand_id
1 'polypeptide(L)' 'SRPRIGRPKLLSQRDERRALRIVRRNPRVEYAELQLLARGIECSRTTLYRMLKRHGIRN' A
#
# COMPACT_ATOMS: atom_id res chain seq x y z
N SER A 1 -1.53 -8.13 -31.96
CA SER A 1 -0.42 -7.40 -31.30
C SER A 1 -0.34 -7.85 -29.85
N ARG A 2 0.85 -8.17 -29.31
CA ARG A 2 0.97 -8.52 -27.89
C ARG A 2 0.82 -7.24 -27.04
N PRO A 3 0.06 -7.26 -25.93
CA PRO A 3 -0.07 -6.10 -25.07
C PRO A 3 1.29 -5.73 -24.47
N ARG A 4 1.58 -4.42 -24.43
CA ARG A 4 2.81 -3.91 -23.82
C ARG A 4 2.73 -4.11 -22.31
N ILE A 5 3.81 -4.64 -21.73
CA ILE A 5 3.95 -4.74 -20.28
C ILE A 5 4.02 -3.30 -19.74
N GLY A 6 3.05 -2.93 -18.91
CA GLY A 6 3.01 -1.63 -18.28
C GLY A 6 4.15 -1.44 -17.27
N ARG A 7 4.33 -0.20 -16.79
CA ARG A 7 5.34 0.10 -15.77
C ARG A 7 5.10 -0.74 -14.52
N PRO A 8 6.14 -1.33 -13.91
CA PRO A 8 6.00 -2.04 -12.64
C PRO A 8 5.44 -1.12 -11.56
N LYS A 9 4.63 -1.69 -10.67
CA LYS A 9 4.07 -0.97 -9.52
C LYS A 9 5.21 -0.57 -8.58
N LEU A 10 5.06 0.62 -7.99
CA LEU A 10 6.05 1.17 -7.05
C LEU A 10 6.11 0.38 -5.72
N LEU A 11 4.96 -0.12 -5.23
CA LEU A 11 4.96 -1.07 -4.11
C LEU A 11 5.21 -2.48 -4.60
N SER A 12 6.15 -3.17 -3.94
CA SER A 12 6.28 -4.61 -4.07
C SER A 12 5.08 -5.32 -3.44
N GLN A 13 4.80 -6.55 -3.89
CA GLN A 13 3.76 -7.37 -3.28
C GLN A 13 4.03 -7.71 -1.81
N ARG A 14 5.30 -7.70 -1.38
CA ARG A 14 5.69 -7.94 0.02
C ARG A 14 5.27 -6.77 0.89
N ASP A 15 5.50 -5.56 0.40
CA ASP A 15 5.19 -4.31 1.09
C ASP A 15 3.69 -4.09 1.21
N GLU A 16 2.96 -4.35 0.12
CA GLU A 16 1.50 -4.34 0.10
C GLU A 16 0.92 -5.29 1.17
N ARG A 17 1.41 -6.54 1.23
CA ARG A 17 0.99 -7.51 2.26
C ARG A 17 1.35 -7.07 3.68
N ARG A 18 2.46 -6.36 3.87
CA ARG A 18 2.85 -5.83 5.19
C ARG A 18 1.92 -4.72 5.63
N ALA A 19 1.68 -3.73 4.75
CA ALA A 19 0.77 -2.62 5.03
C ALA A 19 -0.65 -3.12 5.34
N LEU A 20 -1.18 -4.06 4.55
CA LEU A 20 -2.48 -4.66 4.80
C LEU A 20 -2.57 -5.38 6.15
N ARG A 21 -1.52 -6.06 6.59
CA ARG A 21 -1.49 -6.69 7.92
C ARG A 21 -1.53 -5.67 9.05
N ILE A 22 -0.82 -4.55 8.89
CA ILE A 22 -0.82 -3.47 9.88
C ILE A 22 -2.22 -2.86 9.98
N VAL A 23 -2.82 -2.48 8.85
CA VAL A 23 -4.16 -1.85 8.85
C VAL A 23 -5.24 -2.81 9.34
N ARG A 24 -5.17 -4.11 9.02
CA ARG A 24 -6.12 -5.10 9.55
C ARG A 24 -6.01 -5.30 11.06
N ARG A 25 -4.80 -5.16 11.62
CA ARG A 25 -4.58 -5.26 13.08
C ARG A 25 -4.95 -3.96 13.81
N ASN A 26 -4.70 -2.82 13.17
CA ASN A 26 -5.04 -1.51 13.69
C ASN A 26 -5.82 -0.72 12.61
N PRO A 27 -7.16 -0.85 12.58
CA PRO A 27 -7.98 -0.20 11.56
C PRO A 27 -7.97 1.32 11.62
N ARG A 28 -7.49 1.93 12.71
CA ARG A 28 -7.43 3.40 12.90
C ARG A 28 -6.04 3.97 12.62
N VAL A 29 -5.12 3.18 12.08
CA VAL A 29 -3.75 3.62 11.81
C VAL A 29 -3.74 4.76 10.79
N GLU A 30 -3.10 5.86 11.14
CA GLU A 30 -2.97 6.99 10.23
C GLU A 30 -2.03 6.66 9.06
N TYR A 31 -2.23 7.28 7.90
CA TYR A 31 -1.39 7.03 6.73
C TYR A 31 0.10 7.34 7.00
N ALA A 32 0.38 8.36 7.82
CA ALA A 32 1.74 8.71 8.23
C ALA A 32 2.38 7.61 9.09
N GLU A 33 1.61 7.07 10.05
CA GLU A 33 2.05 5.97 10.90
C GLU A 33 2.24 4.70 10.10
N LEU A 34 1.33 4.41 9.16
CA LEU A 34 1.45 3.26 8.27
C LEU A 34 2.74 3.32 7.42
N GLN A 35 3.11 4.50 6.95
CA GLN A 35 4.36 4.72 6.21
C GLN A 35 5.59 4.45 7.09
N LEU A 36 5.57 4.84 8.36
CA LEU A 36 6.66 4.59 9.32
C LEU A 36 6.73 3.11 9.77
N LEU A 37 5.57 2.51 10.07
CA LEU A 37 5.44 1.13 10.55
C LEU A 37 5.77 0.11 9.47
N ALA A 38 5.42 0.42 8.22
CA ALA A 38 5.82 -0.36 7.07
C ALA A 38 7.25 -0.01 6.63
N ARG A 39 8.20 0.08 7.58
CA ARG A 39 9.63 0.33 7.37
C ARG A 39 10.10 -0.22 6.03
N GLY A 40 10.53 0.68 5.14
CA GLY A 40 11.00 0.38 3.78
C GLY A 40 10.05 0.75 2.64
N ILE A 41 8.82 1.22 2.94
CA ILE A 41 7.91 1.72 1.90
C ILE A 41 8.18 3.21 1.64
N GLU A 42 9.04 3.49 0.66
CA GLU A 42 9.21 4.82 0.09
C GLU A 42 8.12 5.10 -0.94
N CYS A 43 6.87 5.27 -0.50
CA CYS A 43 5.78 5.66 -1.38
C CYS A 43 4.96 6.80 -0.80
N SER A 44 4.35 7.59 -1.68
CA SER A 44 3.50 8.70 -1.28
C SER A 44 2.23 8.22 -0.55
N ARG A 45 1.68 9.07 0.33
CA ARG A 45 0.39 8.81 1.01
C ARG A 45 -0.73 8.47 0.01
N THR A 46 -0.76 9.14 -1.14
CA THR A 46 -1.73 8.86 -2.21
C THR A 46 -1.59 7.44 -2.77
N THR A 47 -0.36 6.92 -2.83
CA THR A 47 -0.10 5.54 -3.28
C THR A 47 -0.62 4.53 -2.26
N LEU A 48 -0.40 4.77 -0.96
CA LEU A 48 -0.98 3.97 0.12
C LEU A 48 -2.51 4.01 0.10
N TYR A 49 -3.11 5.19 -0.03
CA TYR A 49 -4.56 5.35 -0.15
C TYR A 49 -5.14 4.52 -1.32
N ARG A 50 -4.55 4.65 -2.52
CA ARG A 50 -4.96 3.87 -3.71
C ARG A 50 -4.75 2.36 -3.52
N MET A 51 -3.74 1.96 -2.75
CA MET A 51 -3.50 0.56 -2.42
C MET A 51 -4.59 0.06 -1.46
N LEU A 52 -4.85 0.73 -0.34
CA LEU A 52 -5.89 0.34 0.62
C LEU A 52 -7.28 0.33 0.00
N LYS A 53 -7.61 1.34 -0.82
CA LYS A 53 -8.88 1.42 -1.56
C LYS A 53 -9.10 0.22 -2.48
N ARG A 54 -8.06 -0.28 -3.16
CA ARG A 54 -8.13 -1.48 -4.00
C ARG A 54 -8.44 -2.75 -3.20
N HIS A 55 -8.10 -2.76 -1.91
CA HIS A 55 -8.41 -3.86 -0.99
C HIS A 55 -9.69 -3.64 -0.18
N GLY A 56 -10.50 -2.63 -0.55
CA GLY A 56 -11.77 -2.33 0.12
C GLY A 56 -11.63 -1.70 1.50
N ILE A 57 -10.41 -1.30 1.90
CA ILE A 57 -10.15 -0.66 3.18
C ILE A 57 -10.42 0.84 3.03
N ARG A 58 -11.36 1.34 3.84
CA ARG A 58 -11.69 2.76 3.96
C ARG A 58 -11.28 3.19 5.36
N ASN A 59 -10.16 3.90 5.44
CA ASN A 59 -9.66 4.54 6.65
C ASN A 59 -9.56 6.04 6.35
#